data_AF-M1X389-F1
#
_entry.id   AF-M1X389-F1
#
_cell.length_a   1.000
_cell.length_b   1.000
_cell.length_c   1.000
_cell.angle_alpha   90.00
_cell.angle_beta   90.00
_cell.angle_gamma   90.00
#
_symmetry.space_group_name_H-M   'P 1'
#
loop_
_entity.id
_entity.type
_entity.pdbx_description
1 polymer ?
#
loop_
_entity_poly.entity_id
_entity_poly.type
_entity_poly.pdbx_seq_one_letter_code
_entity_poly.pdbx_strand_id
1 'polypeptide(L)'
;MFCYGKKESWYKRKVPSGMLPAIELDGQIIKESDSILIALEKVFGPLNQSIRESEVFPLRQLERLLFKAWCAWLCYPLVSQKQEKQNREQFIVMLAKCEEALANTQGPYFLETFGIIDIIFIPYLERMNASLYYYKGYSLREENPNLSKWFAAMENRLTYRGTQSDFHTHVHNLPPQMGGCWENNDPQMLINKALVDQGPWFGIPDVIYPEPENSQMEALKRVIDHQTNIIRVNPADDKLFDQALRCALTYMITGKECQASPGTDIALRYLRDRINVPRDMSIYAAKRLREALEKTAALVGDGQSEAISTKHRYDQNPFNFSQRR
;
A
#
# COMPACT_ATOMS: atom_id res chain seq x y z
N MET A 1 15.70 10.10 -0.86
CA MET A 1 14.80 9.18 -1.60
C MET A 1 14.21 9.89 -2.81
N PHE A 2 14.51 9.40 -4.02
CA PHE A 2 13.97 9.85 -5.30
C PHE A 2 13.19 8.70 -5.95
N CYS A 3 12.36 7.99 -5.18
CA CYS A 3 11.65 6.80 -5.66
C CYS A 3 10.70 7.14 -6.81
N TYR A 4 9.93 8.22 -6.73
CA TYR A 4 8.94 8.60 -7.75
C TYR A 4 9.47 9.54 -8.84
N GLY A 5 10.79 9.76 -8.90
CA GLY A 5 11.41 10.65 -9.88
C GLY A 5 11.96 11.94 -9.28
N LYS A 6 12.22 12.90 -10.17
CA LYS A 6 12.80 14.20 -9.81
C LYS A 6 11.74 15.07 -9.12
N LYS A 7 12.02 15.46 -7.88
CA LYS A 7 11.19 16.42 -7.13
C LYS A 7 11.07 17.74 -7.88
N GLU A 8 9.87 18.32 -7.85
CA GLU A 8 9.55 19.55 -8.54
C GLU A 8 10.37 20.72 -8.00
N SER A 9 10.75 21.64 -8.90
CA SER A 9 11.58 22.78 -8.53
C SER A 9 10.90 23.70 -7.53
N TRP A 10 9.57 23.84 -7.61
CA TRP A 10 8.78 24.64 -6.67
C TRP A 10 8.82 24.05 -5.26
N TYR A 11 8.74 22.72 -5.13
CA TYR A 11 8.80 22.05 -3.84
C TYR A 11 10.18 22.26 -3.21
N LYS A 12 11.26 22.08 -4.00
CA LYS A 12 12.63 22.32 -3.52
C LYS A 12 12.91 23.77 -3.14
N ARG A 13 12.17 24.76 -3.66
CA ARG A 13 12.28 26.16 -3.19
C ARG A 13 11.72 26.32 -1.77
N LYS A 14 10.65 25.60 -1.42
CA LYS A 14 10.06 25.60 -0.07
C LYS A 14 10.79 24.66 0.91
N VAL A 15 11.18 23.48 0.43
CA VAL A 15 11.86 22.44 1.20
C VAL A 15 13.16 22.06 0.48
N PRO A 16 14.28 22.79 0.73
CA PRO A 16 15.55 22.59 0.02
C PRO A 16 16.12 21.16 0.09
N SER A 17 15.93 20.48 1.22
CA SER A 17 16.32 19.07 1.40
C SER A 17 15.50 18.10 0.54
N GLY A 18 14.32 18.54 0.09
CA GLY A 18 13.32 17.73 -0.58
C GLY A 18 12.70 16.65 0.31
N MET A 19 12.99 16.58 1.61
CA MET A 19 12.45 15.53 2.49
C MET A 19 10.93 15.61 2.59
N LEU A 20 10.30 14.46 2.83
CA LEU A 20 8.86 14.30 3.06
C LEU A 20 8.69 13.48 4.35
N PRO A 21 7.58 13.67 5.12
CA PRO A 21 6.53 14.65 4.89
C PRO A 21 6.94 16.09 5.23
N ALA A 22 6.18 17.06 4.69
CA ALA A 22 6.26 18.48 5.05
C ALA A 22 4.86 19.10 4.97
N ILE A 23 4.59 20.08 5.83
CA ILE A 23 3.36 20.88 5.84
C ILE A 23 3.70 22.37 5.88
N GLU A 24 2.85 23.21 5.30
CA GLU A 24 2.87 24.66 5.50
C GLU A 24 1.69 25.03 6.39
N LEU A 25 1.96 25.54 7.58
CA LEU A 25 0.96 25.95 8.56
C LEU A 25 1.24 27.40 8.93
N ASP A 26 0.28 28.30 8.67
CA ASP A 26 0.40 29.75 8.87
C ASP A 26 1.67 30.35 8.25
N GLY A 27 1.98 29.94 7.02
CA GLY A 27 3.17 30.37 6.28
C GLY A 27 4.50 29.78 6.77
N GLN A 28 4.47 28.92 7.78
CA GLN A 28 5.66 28.23 8.28
C GLN A 28 5.76 26.81 7.71
N ILE A 29 6.91 26.49 7.14
CA ILE A 29 7.21 25.15 6.64
C ILE A 29 7.73 24.28 7.77
N ILE A 30 6.99 23.23 8.11
CA ILE A 30 7.30 22.25 9.15
C ILE A 30 7.57 20.91 8.48
N LYS A 31 8.64 20.24 8.91
CA LYS A 31 9.13 18.96 8.39
C LYS A 31 9.25 17.97 9.54
N GLU A 32 9.43 16.69 9.21
CA GLU A 32 9.48 15.57 10.17
C GLU A 32 8.14 15.28 10.83
N SER A 33 7.72 14.01 10.82
CA SER A 33 6.39 13.62 11.28
C SER A 33 6.07 14.07 12.71
N ASP A 34 7.00 13.88 13.66
CA ASP A 34 6.78 14.29 15.07
C ASP A 34 6.56 15.80 15.21
N SER A 35 7.33 16.62 14.50
CA SER A 35 7.19 18.08 14.57
C SER A 35 5.89 18.55 13.91
N ILE A 36 5.49 17.90 12.82
CA ILE A 36 4.21 18.14 12.15
C ILE A 36 3.05 17.82 13.10
N LEU A 37 3.07 16.65 13.76
CA LEU A 37 2.02 16.26 14.70
C LEU A 37 1.92 17.21 15.90
N ILE A 38 3.06 17.62 16.48
CA ILE A 38 3.10 18.61 17.57
C ILE A 38 2.52 19.96 17.12
N ALA A 39 2.84 20.41 15.91
CA ALA A 39 2.35 21.67 15.38
C ALA A 39 0.85 21.64 15.10
N LEU A 40 0.35 20.54 14.51
CA LEU A 40 -1.08 20.33 14.28
C LEU A 40 -1.84 20.30 15.61
N GLU A 41 -1.34 19.58 16.61
CA GLU A 41 -1.93 19.53 17.95
C GLU A 41 -2.00 20.91 18.60
N LYS A 42 -0.94 21.73 18.46
CA LYS A 42 -0.93 23.10 19.00
C LYS A 42 -2.02 24.00 18.39
N VAL A 43 -2.34 23.80 17.11
CA VAL A 43 -3.32 24.63 16.39
C VAL A 43 -4.75 24.11 16.55
N PHE A 44 -4.95 22.80 16.49
CA PHE A 44 -6.28 22.18 16.42
C PHE A 44 -6.69 21.43 17.70
N GLY A 45 -5.79 21.32 18.68
CA GLY A 45 -5.97 20.48 19.85
C GLY A 45 -5.53 19.02 19.63
N PRO A 46 -5.43 18.22 20.71
CA PRO A 46 -5.03 16.82 20.63
C PRO A 46 -6.08 15.97 19.93
N LEU A 47 -5.62 14.93 19.24
CA LEU A 47 -6.47 13.86 18.74
C LEU A 47 -6.75 12.87 19.88
N ASN A 48 -7.67 13.24 20.76
CA ASN A 48 -8.00 12.61 22.05
C ASN A 48 -6.87 12.63 23.08
N GLN A 49 -5.67 12.19 22.73
CA GLN A 49 -4.47 12.26 23.57
C GLN A 49 -3.42 13.18 22.96
N SER A 50 -2.70 13.92 23.80
CA SER A 50 -1.51 14.68 23.40
C SER A 50 -0.36 13.75 23.06
N ILE A 51 0.42 14.08 22.03
CA ILE A 51 1.68 13.37 21.72
C ILE A 51 2.71 13.43 22.86
N ARG A 52 2.51 14.33 23.84
CA ARG A 52 3.37 14.54 25.00
C ARG A 52 2.83 13.94 26.30
N GLU A 53 1.66 13.29 26.26
CA GLU A 53 1.13 12.60 27.43
C GLU A 53 2.01 11.40 27.84
N SER A 54 2.04 11.12 29.13
CA SER A 54 2.91 10.08 29.71
C SER A 54 2.56 8.67 29.25
N GLU A 55 1.28 8.40 28.96
CA GLU A 55 0.83 7.10 28.46
C GLU A 55 1.19 6.86 26.98
N VAL A 56 1.33 7.94 26.20
CA VAL A 56 1.69 7.87 24.78
C VAL A 56 3.17 7.54 24.59
N PHE A 57 4.04 7.99 25.50
CA PHE A 57 5.49 7.86 25.35
C PHE A 57 5.98 6.39 25.27
N PRO A 58 5.59 5.47 26.17
CA PRO A 58 5.97 4.06 26.07
C PRO A 58 5.52 3.40 24.75
N LEU A 59 4.32 3.73 24.28
CA LEU A 59 3.78 3.18 23.03
C LEU A 59 4.55 3.68 21.81
N ARG A 60 4.98 4.94 21.81
CA ARG A 60 5.87 5.48 20.76
C ARG A 60 7.24 4.80 20.76
N GLN A 61 7.77 4.44 21.92
CA GLN A 61 9.01 3.64 21.98
C GLN A 61 8.79 2.24 21.42
N LEU A 62 7.65 1.63 21.75
CA LEU A 62 7.27 0.31 21.24
C LEU A 62 7.15 0.31 19.70
N GLU A 63 6.51 1.31 19.10
CA GLU A 63 6.45 1.48 17.64
C GLU A 63 7.86 1.47 17.02
N ARG A 64 8.78 2.28 17.55
CA ARG A 64 10.16 2.36 17.04
C ARG A 64 10.92 1.03 17.17
N LEU A 65 10.69 0.31 18.26
CA LEU A 65 11.29 -1.03 18.49
C LEU A 65 10.72 -2.06 17.51
N LEU A 66 9.40 -2.06 17.30
CA LEU A 66 8.74 -2.91 16.32
C LEU A 66 9.25 -2.61 14.90
N PHE A 67 9.32 -1.32 14.52
CA PHE A 67 9.88 -0.88 13.24
C PHE A 67 11.30 -1.39 13.03
N LYS A 68 12.16 -1.29 14.07
CA LYS A 68 13.54 -1.80 14.00
C LYS A 68 13.59 -3.31 13.79
N ALA A 69 12.76 -4.08 14.51
CA ALA A 69 12.70 -5.53 14.37
C ALA A 69 12.17 -5.95 12.99
N TRP A 70 11.16 -5.24 12.48
CA TRP A 70 10.65 -5.44 11.12
C TRP A 70 11.72 -5.16 10.07
N CYS A 71 12.45 -4.05 10.17
CA CYS A 71 13.54 -3.73 9.25
C CYS A 71 14.65 -4.78 9.28
N ALA A 72 15.02 -5.26 10.48
CA ALA A 72 16.01 -6.33 10.64
C ALA A 72 15.60 -7.61 9.90
N TRP A 73 14.32 -7.94 9.90
CA TRP A 73 13.81 -9.13 9.23
C TRP A 73 13.59 -8.93 7.73
N LEU A 74 13.10 -7.78 7.29
CA LEU A 74 12.70 -7.53 5.89
C LEU A 74 13.82 -6.97 5.02
N CYS A 75 14.61 -6.02 5.52
CA CYS A 75 15.41 -5.13 4.68
C CYS A 75 16.86 -5.61 4.45
N TYR A 76 17.24 -6.73 5.07
CA TYR A 76 18.56 -7.33 4.93
C TYR A 76 18.49 -8.64 4.13
N PRO A 77 19.48 -8.92 3.25
CA PRO A 77 19.53 -10.17 2.50
C PRO A 77 19.59 -11.40 3.40
N LEU A 78 19.04 -12.51 2.93
CA LEU A 78 19.15 -13.81 3.61
C LEU A 78 20.60 -14.29 3.61
N VAL A 79 21.23 -14.29 4.79
CA VAL A 79 22.60 -14.80 4.98
C VAL A 79 22.59 -16.28 5.38
N SER A 80 21.66 -16.68 6.25
CA SER A 80 21.50 -18.08 6.68
C SER A 80 20.11 -18.32 7.26
N GLN A 81 19.66 -19.58 7.26
CA GLN A 81 18.39 -19.98 7.86
C GLN A 81 18.33 -19.72 9.37
N LYS A 82 19.48 -19.81 10.06
CA LYS A 82 19.57 -19.47 11.48
C LYS A 82 19.28 -17.99 11.72
N GLN A 83 19.88 -17.10 10.92
CA GLN A 83 19.67 -15.65 11.03
C GLN A 83 18.22 -15.27 10.71
N GLU A 84 17.64 -15.87 9.67
CA GLU A 84 16.22 -15.66 9.31
C GLU A 84 15.30 -16.04 10.47
N LYS A 85 15.50 -17.23 11.06
CA LYS A 85 14.72 -17.66 12.23
C LYS A 85 14.87 -16.70 13.41
N GLN A 86 16.09 -16.26 13.71
CA GLN A 86 16.37 -15.31 14.79
C GLN A 86 15.69 -13.96 14.56
N ASN A 87 15.75 -13.42 13.34
CA ASN A 87 15.10 -12.14 13.00
C ASN A 87 13.57 -12.26 13.09
N ARG A 88 13.00 -13.37 12.62
CA ARG A 88 11.57 -13.68 12.78
C ARG A 88 11.17 -13.74 14.26
N GLU A 89 11.92 -14.48 15.08
CA GLU A 89 11.67 -14.59 16.52
C GLU A 89 11.73 -13.22 17.22
N GLN A 90 12.73 -12.39 16.89
CA GLN A 90 12.84 -11.04 17.45
C GLN A 90 11.64 -10.15 17.07
N PHE A 91 11.19 -10.23 15.82
CA PHE A 91 9.98 -9.53 15.38
C PHE A 91 8.75 -10.01 16.13
N ILE A 92 8.53 -11.32 16.25
CA ILE A 92 7.39 -11.90 16.99
C ILE A 92 7.39 -11.45 18.45
N VAL A 93 8.56 -11.41 19.12
CA VAL A 93 8.66 -10.94 20.50
C VAL A 93 8.28 -9.46 20.64
N MET A 94 8.65 -8.60 19.68
CA MET A 94 8.23 -7.19 19.69
C MET A 94 6.74 -7.03 19.36
N LEU A 95 6.23 -7.86 18.45
CA LEU A 95 4.82 -7.86 18.07
C LEU A 95 3.93 -8.32 19.22
N ALA A 96 4.35 -9.32 20.00
CA ALA A 96 3.64 -9.77 21.19
C ALA A 96 3.45 -8.65 22.23
N LYS A 97 4.41 -7.72 22.35
CA LYS A 97 4.26 -6.53 23.19
C LYS A 97 3.21 -5.55 22.66
N CYS A 98 3.02 -5.49 21.33
CA CYS A 98 1.95 -4.71 20.72
C CYS A 98 0.59 -5.37 20.96
N GLU A 99 0.51 -6.69 20.83
CA GLU A 99 -0.70 -7.46 21.19
C GLU A 99 -1.09 -7.27 22.65
N GLU A 100 -0.11 -7.26 23.56
CA GLU A 100 -0.32 -6.99 25.00
C GLU A 100 -0.80 -5.56 25.23
N ALA A 101 -0.19 -4.57 24.57
CA ALA A 101 -0.63 -3.18 24.68
C ALA A 101 -2.08 -2.99 24.21
N LEU A 102 -2.48 -3.63 23.11
CA LEU A 102 -3.87 -3.63 22.64
C LEU A 102 -4.81 -4.37 23.59
N ALA A 103 -4.35 -5.47 24.21
CA ALA A 103 -5.15 -6.25 25.17
C ALA A 103 -5.41 -5.51 26.49
N ASN A 104 -4.59 -4.52 26.84
CA ASN A 104 -4.70 -3.77 28.08
C ASN A 104 -5.84 -2.74 28.10
N THR A 105 -6.53 -2.54 26.97
CA THR A 105 -7.71 -1.66 26.90
C THR A 105 -8.98 -2.49 26.72
N GLN A 106 -10.13 -1.94 27.11
CA GLN A 106 -11.42 -2.58 26.83
C GLN A 106 -11.81 -2.50 25.35
N GLY A 107 -11.22 -1.55 24.62
CA GLY A 107 -11.50 -1.27 23.22
C GLY A 107 -10.49 -1.92 22.27
N PRO A 108 -10.62 -1.66 20.96
CA PRO A 108 -9.69 -2.19 19.97
C PRO A 108 -8.46 -1.32 19.73
N TYR A 109 -8.34 -0.17 20.39
CA TYR A 109 -7.26 0.82 20.18
C TYR A 109 -6.14 0.65 21.22
N PHE A 110 -4.97 1.26 20.97
CA PHE A 110 -3.84 1.17 21.90
C PHE A 110 -4.09 1.89 23.24
N LEU A 111 -5.04 2.82 23.28
CA LEU A 111 -5.53 3.51 24.47
C LEU A 111 -7.07 3.41 24.51
N GLU A 112 -7.70 3.94 25.56
CA GLU A 112 -9.17 3.82 25.77
C GLU A 112 -10.00 4.25 24.55
N THR A 113 -9.51 5.23 23.80
CA THR A 113 -10.13 5.71 22.56
C THR A 113 -9.09 5.86 21.46
N PHE A 114 -9.53 5.78 20.21
CA PHE A 114 -8.70 6.09 19.04
C PHE A 114 -7.98 7.43 19.22
N GLY A 115 -6.70 7.51 18.89
CA GLY A 115 -6.01 8.79 18.98
C GLY A 115 -4.68 8.87 18.29
N ILE A 116 -3.83 9.76 18.79
CA ILE A 116 -2.52 10.07 18.19
C ILE A 116 -1.65 8.84 18.03
N ILE A 117 -1.72 7.88 18.96
CA ILE A 117 -0.88 6.70 18.91
C ILE A 117 -1.28 5.76 17.78
N ASP A 118 -2.58 5.59 17.50
CA ASP A 118 -3.04 4.76 16.37
C ASP A 118 -2.59 5.36 15.03
N ILE A 119 -2.58 6.70 14.93
CA ILE A 119 -2.06 7.43 13.75
C ILE A 119 -0.54 7.25 13.58
N ILE A 120 0.21 7.15 14.68
CA ILE A 120 1.65 6.89 14.63
C ILE A 120 1.94 5.45 14.17
N PHE A 121 1.16 4.47 14.64
CA PHE A 121 1.36 3.06 14.31
C PHE A 121 0.90 2.68 12.90
N ILE A 122 -0.22 3.22 12.41
CA ILE A 122 -0.86 2.73 11.17
C ILE A 122 0.00 2.73 9.91
N PRO A 123 0.83 3.75 9.62
CA PRO A 123 1.63 3.73 8.39
C PRO A 123 2.65 2.59 8.38
N TYR A 124 3.13 2.16 9.56
CA TYR A 124 4.09 1.08 9.70
C TYR A 124 3.40 -0.29 9.74
N LEU A 125 2.29 -0.41 10.47
CA LEU A 125 1.54 -1.66 10.53
C LEU A 125 0.94 -2.05 9.18
N GLU A 126 0.44 -1.11 8.37
CA GLU A 126 0.00 -1.42 6.99
C GLU A 126 1.16 -1.94 6.13
N ARG A 127 2.32 -1.29 6.19
CA ARG A 127 3.53 -1.73 5.47
C ARG A 127 4.01 -3.09 5.93
N MET A 128 3.98 -3.35 7.24
CA MET A 128 4.33 -4.65 7.82
C MET A 128 3.35 -5.73 7.37
N ASN A 129 2.03 -5.46 7.40
CA ASN A 129 1.00 -6.41 6.98
C ASN A 129 1.24 -6.86 5.53
N ALA A 130 1.45 -5.90 4.63
CA ALA A 130 1.71 -6.19 3.22
C ALA A 130 3.06 -6.89 2.98
N SER A 131 4.14 -6.33 3.52
CA SER A 131 5.49 -6.81 3.23
C SER A 131 5.80 -8.16 3.85
N LEU A 132 5.30 -8.45 5.05
CA LEU A 132 5.53 -9.75 5.69
C LEU A 132 4.69 -10.84 5.02
N TYR A 133 3.47 -10.52 4.60
CA TYR A 133 2.65 -11.45 3.84
C TYR A 133 3.36 -11.84 2.54
N TYR A 134 3.86 -10.85 1.80
CA TYR A 134 4.48 -11.03 0.48
C TYR A 134 5.90 -11.59 0.50
N TYR A 135 6.79 -11.05 1.33
CA TYR A 135 8.22 -11.40 1.32
C TYR A 135 8.56 -12.52 2.32
N LYS A 136 7.69 -12.79 3.30
CA LYS A 136 8.00 -13.71 4.41
C LYS A 136 6.98 -14.83 4.61
N GLY A 137 5.87 -14.81 3.89
CA GLY A 137 4.80 -15.79 4.05
C GLY A 137 4.03 -15.64 5.37
N TYR A 138 4.20 -14.51 6.07
CA TYR A 138 3.64 -14.30 7.41
C TYR A 138 2.46 -13.33 7.37
N SER A 139 1.29 -13.81 7.77
CA SER A 139 0.06 -13.01 7.78
C SER A 139 -0.13 -12.29 9.11
N LEU A 140 0.14 -10.98 9.12
CA LEU A 140 0.13 -10.18 10.34
C LEU A 140 -1.26 -10.15 11.00
N ARG A 141 -2.35 -10.08 10.23
CA ARG A 141 -3.71 -10.04 10.78
C ARG A 141 -4.24 -11.40 11.23
N GLU A 142 -3.89 -12.47 10.55
CA GLU A 142 -4.43 -13.80 10.87
C GLU A 142 -3.74 -14.40 12.10
N GLU A 143 -2.47 -14.06 12.31
CA GLU A 143 -1.65 -14.57 13.41
C GLU A 143 -1.82 -13.77 14.72
N ASN A 144 -2.39 -12.57 14.67
CA ASN A 144 -2.41 -11.61 15.80
C ASN A 144 -3.82 -11.06 16.03
N PRO A 145 -4.62 -11.65 16.94
CA PRO A 145 -6.04 -11.37 17.06
C PRO A 145 -6.35 -9.94 17.54
N ASN A 146 -5.54 -9.34 18.42
CA ASN A 146 -5.81 -7.98 18.89
C ASN A 146 -5.48 -6.94 17.81
N LEU A 147 -4.39 -7.14 17.07
CA LEU A 147 -4.06 -6.34 15.90
C LEU A 147 -5.10 -6.48 14.79
N SER A 148 -5.66 -7.67 14.61
CA SER A 148 -6.78 -7.90 13.69
C SER A 148 -8.00 -7.06 14.07
N LYS A 149 -8.38 -7.06 15.35
CA LYS A 149 -9.46 -6.19 15.88
C LYS A 149 -9.12 -4.70 15.74
N TRP A 150 -7.87 -4.32 15.97
CA TRP A 150 -7.39 -2.95 15.81
C TRP A 150 -7.53 -2.49 14.35
N PHE A 151 -7.09 -3.30 13.39
CA PHE A 151 -7.29 -3.02 11.96
C PHE A 151 -8.77 -2.95 11.59
N ALA A 152 -9.61 -3.84 12.12
CA ALA A 152 -11.06 -3.79 11.92
C ALA A 152 -11.66 -2.46 12.42
N ALA A 153 -11.19 -1.99 13.58
CA ALA A 153 -11.63 -0.73 14.15
C ALA A 153 -11.14 0.48 13.33
N MET A 154 -9.89 0.45 12.86
CA MET A 154 -9.35 1.45 11.94
C MET A 154 -10.18 1.49 10.65
N GLU A 155 -10.53 0.34 10.11
CA GLU A 155 -11.40 0.18 8.94
C GLU A 155 -12.83 0.67 9.17
N ASN A 156 -13.30 0.92 10.39
CA ASN A 156 -14.59 1.60 10.59
C ASN A 156 -14.51 3.12 10.39
N ARG A 157 -13.31 3.68 10.22
CA ARG A 157 -13.10 5.11 10.05
C ARG A 157 -12.98 5.46 8.57
N LEU A 158 -13.91 6.26 8.05
CA LEU A 158 -13.88 6.72 6.66
C LEU A 158 -12.58 7.44 6.30
N THR A 159 -11.99 8.18 7.24
CA THR A 159 -10.71 8.87 7.04
C THR A 159 -9.56 7.90 6.83
N TYR A 160 -9.55 6.75 7.51
CA TYR A 160 -8.54 5.71 7.29
C TYR A 160 -8.79 4.98 5.97
N ARG A 161 -10.04 4.62 5.66
CA ARG A 161 -10.37 4.01 4.35
C ARG A 161 -9.92 4.87 3.17
N GLY A 162 -10.00 6.20 3.31
CA GLY A 162 -9.53 7.16 2.30
C GLY A 162 -8.01 7.20 2.11
N THR A 163 -7.23 6.65 3.04
CA THR A 163 -5.76 6.60 2.99
C THR A 163 -5.19 5.19 2.92
N GLN A 164 -6.02 4.16 3.13
CA GLN A 164 -5.64 2.75 3.15
C GLN A 164 -5.09 2.30 1.80
N SER A 165 -4.00 1.53 1.82
CA SER A 165 -3.37 0.98 0.62
C SER A 165 -3.56 -0.54 0.54
N ASP A 166 -3.35 -1.11 -0.65
CA ASP A 166 -3.39 -2.57 -0.87
C ASP A 166 -2.00 -3.20 -0.72
N PHE A 167 -1.95 -4.53 -0.61
CA PHE A 167 -0.67 -5.23 -0.48
C PHE A 167 0.22 -5.00 -1.70
N HIS A 168 -0.36 -5.07 -2.91
CA HIS A 168 0.38 -4.90 -4.15
C HIS A 168 1.08 -3.54 -4.22
N THR A 169 0.39 -2.44 -3.87
CA THR A 169 1.00 -1.12 -3.86
C THR A 169 2.11 -1.03 -2.85
N HIS A 170 1.91 -1.52 -1.61
CA HIS A 170 2.94 -1.47 -0.58
C HIS A 170 4.20 -2.26 -0.96
N VAL A 171 4.06 -3.53 -1.36
CA VAL A 171 5.20 -4.42 -1.59
C VAL A 171 6.05 -3.95 -2.76
N HIS A 172 5.45 -3.35 -3.78
CA HIS A 172 6.19 -2.80 -4.91
C HIS A 172 6.70 -1.39 -4.65
N ASN A 173 6.17 -0.69 -3.64
CA ASN A 173 6.63 0.66 -3.29
C ASN A 173 7.76 0.68 -2.26
N LEU A 174 7.84 -0.33 -1.39
CA LEU A 174 8.81 -0.40 -0.29
C LEU A 174 10.27 -0.61 -0.71
N PRO A 175 10.63 -1.47 -1.69
CA PRO A 175 12.02 -1.78 -2.01
C PRO A 175 12.91 -0.55 -2.26
N PRO A 176 12.52 0.42 -3.13
CA PRO A 176 13.34 1.61 -3.35
C PRO A 176 13.35 2.58 -2.17
N GLN A 177 12.45 2.42 -1.20
CA GLN A 177 12.39 3.24 0.00
C GLN A 177 13.26 2.69 1.13
N MET A 178 13.27 1.38 1.30
CA MET A 178 13.92 0.70 2.41
C MET A 178 15.34 0.24 2.09
N GLY A 179 15.81 0.45 0.86
CA GLY A 179 17.11 -0.05 0.39
C GLY A 179 17.09 -1.54 0.03
N GLY A 180 15.89 -2.12 -0.14
CA GLY A 180 15.65 -3.52 -0.45
C GLY A 180 14.60 -4.15 0.47
N CYS A 181 13.89 -5.14 -0.06
CA CYS A 181 13.02 -6.05 0.70
C CYS A 181 13.33 -7.48 0.22
N TRP A 182 13.55 -8.41 1.14
CA TRP A 182 14.16 -9.69 0.82
C TRP A 182 13.29 -10.89 1.20
N GLU A 183 13.13 -11.79 0.24
CA GLU A 183 12.43 -13.06 0.38
C GLU A 183 13.19 -14.04 1.29
N ASN A 184 12.47 -14.99 1.90
CA ASN A 184 13.05 -15.98 2.84
C ASN A 184 12.98 -17.44 2.35
N ASN A 185 12.58 -17.66 1.09
CA ASN A 185 12.36 -18.98 0.49
C ASN A 185 11.30 -19.86 1.19
N ASP A 186 10.43 -19.28 2.01
CA ASP A 186 9.32 -20.02 2.61
C ASP A 186 8.30 -20.43 1.52
N PRO A 187 7.79 -21.69 1.50
CA PRO A 187 6.77 -22.08 0.53
C PRO A 187 5.50 -21.22 0.60
N GLN A 188 5.08 -20.80 1.80
CA GLN A 188 3.92 -19.92 1.99
C GLN A 188 4.18 -18.53 1.41
N MET A 189 5.43 -18.07 1.42
CA MET A 189 5.83 -16.82 0.78
C MET A 189 5.57 -16.88 -0.73
N LEU A 190 5.90 -17.98 -1.41
CA LEU A 190 5.64 -18.14 -2.84
C LEU A 190 4.14 -18.11 -3.17
N ILE A 191 3.32 -18.75 -2.33
CA ILE A 191 1.86 -18.74 -2.46
C ILE A 191 1.32 -17.31 -2.30
N ASN A 192 1.70 -16.64 -1.22
CA ASN A 192 1.26 -15.28 -0.93
C ASN A 192 1.70 -14.27 -1.99
N LYS A 193 2.94 -14.41 -2.48
CA LYS A 193 3.50 -13.61 -3.58
C LYS A 193 2.66 -13.76 -4.85
N ALA A 194 2.33 -14.99 -5.23
CA ALA A 194 1.48 -15.26 -6.39
C ALA A 194 0.08 -14.64 -6.23
N LEU A 195 -0.54 -14.74 -5.04
CA LEU A 195 -1.84 -14.12 -4.77
C LEU A 195 -1.80 -12.59 -4.94
N VAL A 196 -0.76 -11.93 -4.41
CA VAL A 196 -0.64 -10.46 -4.50
C VAL A 196 -0.35 -9.99 -5.93
N ASP A 197 0.47 -10.71 -6.68
CA ASP A 197 0.88 -10.30 -8.03
C ASP A 197 -0.13 -10.71 -9.12
N GLN A 198 -0.79 -11.87 -8.97
CA GLN A 198 -1.60 -12.50 -10.04
C GLN A 198 -3.06 -12.75 -9.63
N GLY A 199 -3.39 -12.60 -8.35
CA GLY A 199 -4.72 -12.87 -7.83
C GLY A 199 -4.98 -14.36 -7.54
N PRO A 200 -6.21 -14.71 -7.14
CA PRO A 200 -7.34 -13.80 -6.91
C PRO A 200 -7.07 -12.81 -5.75
N TRP A 201 -7.42 -11.54 -5.94
CA TRP A 201 -7.17 -10.48 -4.93
C TRP A 201 -8.25 -10.40 -3.84
N PHE A 202 -9.43 -10.94 -4.10
CA PHE A 202 -10.46 -11.11 -3.07
C PHE A 202 -10.04 -12.26 -2.16
N GLY A 203 -9.99 -12.00 -0.84
CA GLY A 203 -9.50 -12.95 0.16
C GLY A 203 -8.10 -12.64 0.69
N ILE A 204 -7.35 -11.72 0.07
CA ILE A 204 -6.10 -11.20 0.64
C ILE A 204 -6.44 -10.40 1.92
N PRO A 205 -5.69 -10.57 3.04
CA PRO A 205 -5.98 -9.91 4.33
C PRO A 205 -5.48 -8.44 4.38
N ASP A 206 -5.68 -7.69 3.30
CA ASP A 206 -5.37 -6.26 3.20
C ASP A 206 -6.57 -5.37 3.56
N VAL A 207 -7.79 -5.90 3.49
CA VAL A 207 -9.05 -5.25 3.87
C VAL A 207 -10.10 -6.28 4.30
N ILE A 208 -10.92 -5.94 5.30
CA ILE A 208 -12.01 -6.81 5.79
C ILE A 208 -13.38 -6.14 5.88
N TYR A 209 -13.49 -4.81 5.76
CA TYR A 209 -14.80 -4.15 5.68
C TYR A 209 -15.55 -4.57 4.40
N PRO A 210 -16.90 -4.63 4.39
CA PRO A 210 -17.64 -5.06 3.20
C PRO A 210 -17.33 -4.22 1.96
N GLU A 211 -17.23 -4.87 0.79
CA GLU A 211 -17.06 -4.17 -0.49
C GLU A 211 -18.18 -3.14 -0.72
N PRO A 212 -17.85 -1.87 -1.02
CA PRO A 212 -18.84 -0.88 -1.42
C PRO A 212 -19.51 -1.24 -2.75
N GLU A 213 -20.84 -1.08 -2.85
CA GLU A 213 -21.63 -1.38 -4.06
C GLU A 213 -21.13 -0.65 -5.32
N ASN A 214 -20.50 0.50 -5.15
CA ASN A 214 -20.02 1.34 -6.25
C ASN A 214 -18.58 1.04 -6.70
N SER A 215 -17.92 -0.02 -6.19
CA SER A 215 -16.49 -0.29 -6.46
C SER A 215 -16.18 -0.45 -7.96
N GLN A 216 -17.03 -1.17 -8.71
CA GLN A 216 -16.88 -1.29 -10.17
C GLN A 216 -17.10 0.04 -10.90
N MET A 217 -18.06 0.84 -10.44
CA MET A 217 -18.37 2.15 -11.02
C MET A 217 -17.26 3.17 -10.77
N GLU A 218 -16.67 3.15 -9.57
CA GLU A 218 -15.49 3.94 -9.24
C GLU A 218 -14.33 3.58 -10.18
N ALA A 219 -13.99 2.29 -10.29
CA ALA A 219 -12.93 1.83 -11.18
C ALA A 219 -13.17 2.29 -12.63
N LEU A 220 -14.37 2.05 -13.16
CA LEU A 220 -14.75 2.46 -14.51
C LEU A 220 -14.57 3.97 -14.70
N LYS A 221 -15.14 4.78 -13.79
CA LYS A 221 -15.05 6.24 -13.87
C LYS A 221 -13.60 6.71 -13.88
N ARG A 222 -12.76 6.15 -13.00
CA ARG A 222 -11.34 6.53 -12.91
C ARG A 222 -10.57 6.15 -14.16
N VAL A 223 -10.84 5.00 -14.77
CA VAL A 223 -10.22 4.63 -16.05
C VAL A 223 -10.68 5.54 -17.17
N ILE A 224 -11.98 5.85 -17.29
CA ILE A 224 -12.51 6.75 -18.33
C ILE A 224 -11.92 8.16 -18.19
N ASP A 225 -11.93 8.72 -16.98
CA ASP A 225 -11.42 10.07 -16.71
C ASP A 225 -9.94 10.23 -17.11
N HIS A 226 -9.18 9.14 -17.16
CA HIS A 226 -7.74 9.11 -17.46
C HIS A 226 -7.36 8.25 -18.68
N GLN A 227 -8.32 7.81 -19.48
CA GLN A 227 -8.14 6.79 -20.53
C GLN A 227 -7.00 7.13 -21.48
N THR A 228 -6.98 8.35 -22.02
CA THR A 228 -5.96 8.83 -22.95
C THR A 228 -4.55 8.73 -22.35
N ASN A 229 -4.40 9.08 -21.06
CA ASN A 229 -3.10 9.02 -20.39
C ASN A 229 -2.71 7.57 -20.08
N ILE A 230 -3.67 6.73 -19.68
CA ILE A 230 -3.47 5.29 -19.45
C ILE A 230 -2.97 4.60 -20.73
N ILE A 231 -3.59 4.88 -21.87
CA ILE A 231 -3.19 4.33 -23.17
C ILE A 231 -1.77 4.79 -23.52
N ARG A 232 -1.52 6.09 -23.46
CA ARG A 232 -0.23 6.69 -23.86
C ARG A 232 0.97 6.17 -23.06
N VAL A 233 0.79 5.85 -21.77
CA VAL A 233 1.90 5.36 -20.93
C VAL A 233 2.11 3.85 -21.05
N ASN A 234 1.22 3.13 -21.71
CA ASN A 234 1.38 1.70 -21.97
C ASN A 234 2.42 1.51 -23.10
N PRO A 235 3.35 0.55 -23.00
CA PRO A 235 4.34 0.29 -24.04
C PRO A 235 3.78 -0.36 -25.31
N ALA A 236 2.54 -0.84 -25.30
CA ALA A 236 1.90 -1.47 -26.45
C ALA A 236 1.36 -0.44 -27.47
N ASP A 237 0.91 -0.92 -28.64
CA ASP A 237 0.21 -0.08 -29.62
C ASP A 237 -1.09 0.49 -29.02
N ASP A 238 -1.29 1.80 -29.19
CA ASP A 238 -2.41 2.55 -28.61
C ASP A 238 -3.77 1.95 -28.99
N LYS A 239 -3.96 1.54 -30.25
CA LYS A 239 -5.25 1.04 -30.73
C LYS A 239 -5.53 -0.36 -30.21
N LEU A 240 -4.51 -1.21 -30.23
CA LEU A 240 -4.62 -2.57 -29.69
C LEU A 240 -4.92 -2.54 -28.19
N PHE A 241 -4.23 -1.69 -27.44
CA PHE A 241 -4.48 -1.56 -26.01
C PHE A 241 -5.81 -0.89 -25.68
N ASP A 242 -6.25 0.14 -26.42
CA ASP A 242 -7.58 0.75 -26.23
C ASP A 242 -8.69 -0.29 -26.40
N GLN A 243 -8.62 -1.11 -27.44
CA GLN A 243 -9.59 -2.19 -27.66
C GLN A 243 -9.59 -3.18 -26.49
N ALA A 244 -8.42 -3.68 -26.10
CA ALA A 244 -8.28 -4.64 -25.01
C ALA A 244 -8.79 -4.07 -23.67
N LEU A 245 -8.50 -2.80 -23.39
CA LEU A 245 -8.98 -2.10 -22.21
C LEU A 245 -10.52 -2.02 -22.20
N ARG A 246 -11.14 -1.69 -23.33
CA ARG A 246 -12.61 -1.70 -23.46
C ARG A 246 -13.21 -3.10 -23.24
N CYS A 247 -12.54 -4.16 -23.70
CA CYS A 247 -12.96 -5.54 -23.43
C CYS A 247 -12.95 -5.81 -21.91
N ALA A 248 -11.88 -5.45 -21.21
CA ALA A 248 -11.77 -5.62 -19.76
C ALA A 248 -12.81 -4.80 -18.99
N LEU A 249 -13.03 -3.54 -19.36
CA LEU A 249 -14.06 -2.70 -18.72
C LEU A 249 -15.47 -3.21 -19.00
N THR A 250 -15.73 -3.76 -20.19
CA THR A 250 -17.02 -4.39 -20.52
C THR A 250 -17.26 -5.62 -19.65
N TYR A 251 -16.25 -6.48 -19.51
CA TYR A 251 -16.32 -7.63 -18.59
C TYR A 251 -16.57 -7.16 -17.15
N MET A 252 -15.82 -6.17 -16.68
CA MET A 252 -15.95 -5.65 -15.31
C MET A 252 -17.37 -5.20 -14.97
N ILE A 253 -18.09 -4.58 -15.93
CA ILE A 253 -19.42 -4.01 -15.69
C ILE A 253 -20.55 -4.99 -15.99
N THR A 254 -20.40 -5.81 -17.02
CA THR A 254 -21.51 -6.63 -17.54
C THR A 254 -21.35 -8.13 -17.23
N GLY A 255 -20.17 -8.55 -16.78
CA GLY A 255 -19.79 -9.96 -16.66
C GLY A 255 -19.61 -10.67 -18.00
N LYS A 256 -19.83 -9.99 -19.13
CA LYS A 256 -19.70 -10.58 -20.47
C LYS A 256 -18.24 -10.56 -20.92
N GLU A 257 -17.70 -11.75 -21.18
CA GLU A 257 -16.38 -11.90 -21.78
C GLU A 257 -16.34 -11.27 -23.18
N CYS A 258 -15.28 -10.51 -23.42
CA CYS A 258 -15.00 -9.88 -24.71
C CYS A 258 -13.59 -10.28 -25.13
N GLN A 259 -13.46 -10.92 -26.28
CA GLN A 259 -12.17 -11.36 -26.78
C GLN A 259 -11.38 -10.16 -27.32
N ALA A 260 -10.23 -9.88 -26.69
CA ALA A 260 -9.28 -8.89 -27.17
C ALA A 260 -8.42 -9.47 -28.32
N SER A 261 -7.60 -8.63 -28.94
CA SER A 261 -6.66 -9.10 -29.98
C SER A 261 -5.53 -9.95 -29.37
N PRO A 262 -5.02 -10.98 -30.06
CA PRO A 262 -3.85 -11.72 -29.61
C PRO A 262 -2.65 -10.81 -29.29
N GLY A 263 -1.93 -11.10 -28.21
CA GLY A 263 -0.76 -10.32 -27.77
C GLY A 263 -1.06 -9.06 -26.96
N THR A 264 -2.34 -8.76 -26.65
CA THR A 264 -2.69 -7.64 -25.75
C THR A 264 -2.66 -8.00 -24.26
N ASP A 265 -2.40 -9.26 -23.93
CA ASP A 265 -2.23 -9.78 -22.56
C ASP A 265 -1.12 -9.05 -21.80
N ILE A 266 0.03 -8.82 -22.46
CA ILE A 266 1.15 -8.06 -21.89
C ILE A 266 0.72 -6.62 -21.55
N ALA A 267 -0.06 -5.99 -22.44
CA ALA A 267 -0.54 -4.61 -22.25
C ALA A 267 -1.55 -4.50 -21.10
N LEU A 268 -2.46 -5.48 -20.98
CA LEU A 268 -3.42 -5.57 -19.88
C LEU A 268 -2.72 -5.80 -18.55
N ARG A 269 -1.75 -6.73 -18.50
CA ARG A 269 -0.95 -7.00 -17.29
C ARG A 269 -0.04 -5.84 -16.92
N TYR A 270 0.44 -5.07 -17.91
CA TYR A 270 1.19 -3.83 -17.66
C TYR A 270 0.38 -2.83 -16.84
N LEU A 271 -0.89 -2.60 -17.23
CA LEU A 271 -1.80 -1.74 -16.47
C LEU A 271 -2.14 -2.37 -15.12
N ARG A 272 -2.49 -3.67 -15.08
CA ARG A 272 -2.81 -4.42 -13.86
C ARG A 272 -1.77 -4.17 -12.79
N ASP A 273 -0.49 -4.34 -13.11
CA ASP A 273 0.63 -4.22 -12.17
C ASP A 273 0.86 -2.78 -11.69
N ARG A 274 0.40 -1.77 -12.45
CA ARG A 274 0.69 -0.35 -12.19
C ARG A 274 -0.47 0.43 -11.57
N ILE A 275 -1.58 -0.23 -11.25
CA ILE A 275 -2.67 0.34 -10.44
C ILE A 275 -2.14 0.63 -9.04
N ASN A 276 -2.35 1.86 -8.56
CA ASN A 276 -1.90 2.35 -7.25
C ASN A 276 -3.08 2.63 -6.32
N VAL A 277 -3.04 2.07 -5.12
CA VAL A 277 -4.06 2.28 -4.07
C VAL A 277 -3.46 3.10 -2.93
N PRO A 278 -4.13 4.15 -2.41
CA PRO A 278 -5.44 4.66 -2.81
C PRO A 278 -5.38 5.77 -3.88
N ARG A 279 -4.21 6.08 -4.43
CA ARG A 279 -4.03 7.25 -5.32
C ARG A 279 -4.93 7.18 -6.55
N ASP A 280 -4.99 6.01 -7.18
CA ASP A 280 -5.74 5.84 -8.42
C ASP A 280 -7.20 5.51 -8.11
N MET A 281 -7.47 4.69 -7.10
CA MET A 281 -8.83 4.33 -6.66
C MET A 281 -8.79 3.61 -5.30
N SER A 282 -9.95 3.38 -4.69
CA SER A 282 -10.12 2.57 -3.49
C SER A 282 -9.68 1.12 -3.70
N ILE A 283 -9.41 0.42 -2.58
CA ILE A 283 -8.89 -0.95 -2.60
C ILE A 283 -9.82 -1.92 -3.35
N TYR A 284 -11.13 -1.83 -3.15
CA TYR A 284 -12.09 -2.71 -3.84
C TYR A 284 -12.20 -2.39 -5.33
N ALA A 285 -12.23 -1.11 -5.70
CA ALA A 285 -12.19 -0.69 -7.09
C ALA A 285 -10.95 -1.22 -7.81
N ALA A 286 -9.78 -1.14 -7.17
CA ALA A 286 -8.53 -1.68 -7.71
C ALA A 286 -8.59 -3.20 -7.89
N LYS A 287 -9.11 -3.94 -6.90
CA LYS A 287 -9.29 -5.41 -7.00
C LYS A 287 -10.20 -5.79 -8.18
N ARG A 288 -11.32 -5.09 -8.38
CA ARG A 288 -12.23 -5.30 -9.52
C ARG A 288 -11.55 -5.04 -10.86
N LEU A 289 -10.79 -3.96 -10.96
CA LEU A 289 -10.06 -3.64 -12.19
C LEU A 289 -8.96 -4.68 -12.48
N ARG A 290 -8.16 -5.06 -11.48
CA ARG A 290 -7.13 -6.10 -11.63
C ARG A 290 -7.73 -7.43 -12.10
N GLU A 291 -8.84 -7.86 -11.50
CA GLU A 291 -9.55 -9.08 -11.90
C GLU A 291 -10.01 -9.02 -13.35
N ALA A 292 -10.61 -7.92 -13.78
CA ALA A 292 -11.10 -7.76 -15.14
C ALA A 292 -9.96 -7.73 -16.17
N LEU A 293 -8.85 -7.05 -15.85
CA LEU A 293 -7.66 -7.01 -16.70
C LEU A 293 -7.04 -8.40 -16.84
N GLU A 294 -6.87 -9.14 -15.73
CA GLU A 294 -6.27 -10.47 -15.78
C GLU A 294 -7.15 -11.48 -16.51
N LYS A 295 -8.45 -11.51 -16.24
CA LYS A 295 -9.38 -12.41 -16.94
C LYS A 295 -9.36 -12.15 -18.44
N THR A 296 -9.34 -10.89 -18.86
CA THR A 296 -9.27 -10.54 -20.28
C THR A 296 -7.91 -10.91 -20.89
N ALA A 297 -6.81 -10.73 -20.16
CA ALA A 297 -5.47 -11.10 -20.61
C ALA A 297 -5.35 -12.62 -20.81
N ALA A 298 -5.87 -13.42 -19.87
CA ALA A 298 -5.83 -14.87 -19.91
C ALA A 298 -6.55 -15.49 -21.13
N LEU A 299 -7.50 -14.78 -21.74
CA LEU A 299 -8.18 -15.22 -22.97
C LEU A 299 -7.29 -15.15 -24.22
N VAL A 300 -6.20 -14.37 -24.19
CA VAL A 300 -5.41 -14.04 -25.39
C VAL A 300 -3.92 -14.34 -25.26
N GLY A 301 -3.43 -14.72 -24.07
CA GLY A 301 -2.06 -15.18 -23.85
C GLY A 301 -1.60 -15.27 -22.38
N ASP A 302 -0.40 -15.81 -22.18
CA ASP A 302 0.28 -15.99 -20.89
C ASP A 302 1.48 -15.04 -20.70
N GLY A 303 1.72 -14.13 -21.65
CA GLY A 303 2.80 -13.15 -21.63
C GLY A 303 2.71 -12.20 -20.43
N GLN A 304 3.85 -11.95 -19.80
CA GLN A 304 3.94 -11.06 -18.63
C GLN A 304 4.47 -9.68 -19.02
N SER A 305 4.07 -8.66 -18.27
CA SER A 305 4.58 -7.30 -18.43
C SER A 305 6.00 -7.15 -17.88
N GLU A 306 6.67 -6.06 -18.24
CA GLU A 306 7.94 -5.70 -17.60
C GLU A 306 7.74 -5.55 -16.08
N ALA A 307 8.58 -6.26 -15.32
CA ALA A 307 8.56 -6.23 -13.86
C ALA A 307 8.75 -4.82 -13.29
N ILE A 308 8.09 -4.54 -12.16
CA ILE A 308 8.27 -3.26 -11.46
C ILE A 308 9.69 -3.19 -10.91
N SER A 309 10.35 -2.05 -11.16
CA SER A 309 11.72 -1.82 -10.69
C SER A 309 11.79 -1.79 -9.15
N THR A 310 12.73 -2.54 -8.59
CA THR A 310 13.04 -2.50 -7.16
C THR A 310 13.88 -1.28 -6.77
N LYS A 311 14.38 -0.51 -7.75
CA LYS A 311 15.26 0.65 -7.54
C LYS A 311 14.52 1.99 -7.61
N HIS A 312 13.35 2.03 -8.24
CA HIS A 312 12.54 3.24 -8.37
C HIS A 312 11.08 2.92 -8.73
N ARG A 313 10.20 3.91 -8.62
CA ARG A 313 8.80 3.90 -9.05
C ARG A 313 8.51 4.96 -10.11
N TYR A 314 9.38 5.08 -11.11
CA TYR A 314 9.19 6.00 -12.23
C TYR A 314 7.99 5.61 -13.12
N ASP A 315 7.55 4.36 -13.07
CA ASP A 315 6.28 3.88 -13.63
C ASP A 315 5.07 4.62 -13.04
N GLN A 316 5.23 5.22 -11.85
CA GLN A 316 4.18 5.95 -11.14
C GLN A 316 4.29 7.47 -11.31
N ASN A 317 5.04 7.96 -12.29
CA ASN A 317 5.27 9.39 -12.48
C ASN A 317 3.95 10.15 -12.77
N PRO A 318 3.48 11.01 -11.85
CA PRO A 318 2.21 11.72 -12.01
C PRO A 318 2.25 12.77 -13.13
N PHE A 319 3.43 13.16 -13.62
CA PHE A 319 3.55 14.13 -14.72
C PHE A 319 2.81 13.66 -15.97
N ASN A 320 2.79 12.35 -16.21
CA ASN A 320 2.06 11.73 -17.32
C ASN A 320 0.54 11.90 -17.21
N PHE A 321 0.02 12.36 -16.07
CA PHE A 321 -1.41 12.59 -15.83
C PHE A 321 -1.73 14.06 -15.53
N SER A 322 -0.73 14.94 -15.61
CA SER A 322 -0.87 16.37 -15.25
C SER A 322 -1.41 17.26 -16.37
N GLN A 323 -1.28 16.84 -17.63
CA GLN A 323 -1.79 17.59 -18.79
C GLN A 323 -3.09 16.95 -19.28
N ARG A 324 -4.22 17.63 -19.04
CA ARG A 324 -5.41 17.46 -19.88
C ARG A 324 -5.08 18.09 -21.22
N ARG A 325 -4.79 17.27 -22.23
CA ARG A 325 -4.77 17.72 -23.62
C ARG A 325 -5.96 17.11 -24.32
#